data_AF-A0A1E4K0R0-F1
#
_entry.id   AF-A0A1E4K0R0-F1
#
_cell.length_a   1.000
_cell.length_b   1.000
_cell.length_c   1.000
_cell.angle_alpha   90.00
_cell.angle_beta   90.00
_cell.angle_gamma   90.00
#
_symmetry.space_group_name_H-M   'P 1'
#
loop_
_entity.id
_entity.type
_entity.pdbx_description
1 polymer ?
#
loop_
_entity_poly.entity_id
_entity_poly.type
_entity_poly.pdbx_seq_one_letter_code
_entity_poly.pdbx_strand_id
1 'polypeptide(L)'
;MSNVIDFLNRMGSDSRLRHADAALLAAALQQANLDPELQAAVLAGDQQRLEAVLGARTNVICGLSPAEPDDAPEPADDDEEIRALQVARAG
;
A
#
# COMPACT_ATOMS: atom_id res chain seq x y z
N MET A 1 1.71 -13.31 5.64
CA MET A 1 2.38 -12.02 5.48
C MET A 1 3.29 -11.82 6.68
N SER A 2 4.45 -11.16 6.51
CA SER A 2 5.34 -10.89 7.65
C SER A 2 4.64 -9.90 8.59
N ASN A 3 4.45 -10.33 9.83
CA ASN A 3 3.76 -9.59 10.89
C ASN A 3 4.20 -8.12 11.02
N VAL A 4 5.49 -7.85 10.78
CA VAL A 4 6.06 -6.50 10.81
C VAL A 4 5.65 -5.61 9.63
N ILE A 5 5.51 -6.14 8.41
CA ILE A 5 5.10 -5.34 7.24
C ILE A 5 3.65 -4.89 7.41
N ASP A 6 2.78 -5.80 7.86
CA ASP A 6 1.38 -5.48 8.13
C ASP A 6 1.25 -4.42 9.22
N PHE A 7 2.06 -4.53 10.28
CA PHE A 7 2.11 -3.53 11.33
C PHE A 7 2.57 -2.15 10.80
N LEU A 8 3.67 -2.08 10.05
CA LEU A 8 4.20 -0.82 9.50
C LEU A 8 3.22 -0.18 8.52
N ASN A 9 2.55 -0.98 7.68
CA ASN A 9 1.50 -0.50 6.78
C ASN A 9 0.32 0.10 7.57
N ARG A 10 -0.13 -0.61 8.62
CA ARG A 10 -1.19 -0.12 9.51
C ARG A 10 -0.76 1.14 10.26
N MET A 11 0.47 1.22 10.75
CA MET A 11 1.02 2.41 11.40
C MET A 11 0.97 3.64 10.48
N GLY A 12 1.30 3.48 9.19
CA GLY A 12 1.25 4.58 8.22
C GLY A 12 -0.17 5.00 7.82
N SER A 13 -1.09 4.03 7.78
CA SER A 13 -2.48 4.23 7.32
C SER A 13 -3.45 4.63 8.44
N ASP A 14 -3.17 4.24 9.69
CA ASP A 14 -4.02 4.52 10.86
C ASP A 14 -3.56 5.81 11.55
N SER A 15 -4.40 6.86 11.46
CA SER A 15 -4.15 8.16 12.09
C SER A 15 -3.87 8.08 13.60
N ARG A 16 -4.46 7.11 14.31
CA ARG A 16 -4.25 6.95 15.76
C ARG A 16 -2.87 6.39 16.06
N LEU A 17 -2.39 5.45 15.24
CA LEU A 17 -1.04 4.89 15.40
C LEU A 17 0.03 5.88 14.94
N ARG A 18 -0.25 6.64 13.88
CA ARG A 18 0.64 7.68 13.36
C ARG A 18 0.91 8.80 14.37
N HIS A 19 -0.07 9.10 15.23
CA HIS A 19 0.02 10.11 16.29
C HIS A 19 0.03 9.50 17.69
N ALA A 20 0.31 8.19 17.80
CA ALA A 20 0.37 7.52 19.08
C ALA A 20 1.51 8.07 19.94
N ASP A 21 1.24 8.19 21.23
CA ASP A 21 2.32 8.30 22.20
C ASP A 21 3.08 6.97 22.34
N ALA A 22 4.21 7.01 23.04
CA ALA A 22 5.07 5.84 23.21
C ALA A 22 4.35 4.66 23.92
N ALA A 23 3.41 4.94 24.82
CA ALA A 23 2.70 3.91 25.57
C ALA A 23 1.68 3.17 24.68
N LEU A 24 0.90 3.92 23.90
CA LEU A 24 -0.06 3.37 22.95
C LEU A 24 0.65 2.61 21.83
N LEU A 25 1.78 3.14 21.34
CA LEU A 25 2.61 2.46 20.36
C LEU A 25 3.20 1.14 20.91
N ALA A 26 3.72 1.14 22.14
CA ALA A 26 4.24 -0.07 22.79
C ALA A 26 3.16 -1.14 22.95
N ALA A 27 1.95 -0.75 23.38
CA ALA A 27 0.82 -1.68 23.47
C ALA A 27 0.44 -2.27 22.11
N ALA A 28 0.41 -1.45 21.06
CA ALA A 28 0.11 -1.91 19.70
C ALA A 28 1.17 -2.90 19.17
N LEU A 29 2.45 -2.63 19.44
CA LEU A 29 3.58 -3.52 19.08
C LEU A 29 3.51 -4.87 19.81
N GLN A 30 3.15 -4.85 21.10
CA GLN A 30 2.94 -6.08 21.88
C GLN A 30 1.74 -6.89 21.37
N GLN A 31 0.63 -6.23 21.04
CA GLN A 31 -0.54 -6.89 20.45
C GLN A 31 -0.24 -7.48 19.08
N ALA A 32 0.65 -6.83 18.32
CA ALA A 32 1.15 -7.36 17.06
C ALA A 32 2.13 -8.53 17.25
N ASN A 33 2.55 -8.88 18.47
CA ASN A 33 3.43 -10.02 18.74
C ASN A 33 4.70 -10.03 17.88
N LEU A 34 5.30 -8.84 17.68
CA LEU A 34 6.54 -8.68 16.94
C LEU A 34 7.74 -9.13 17.78
N ASP A 35 8.86 -9.44 17.12
CA ASP A 35 10.11 -9.73 17.81
C ASP A 35 10.50 -8.56 18.75
N PRO A 36 10.93 -8.82 20.00
CA PRO A 36 11.32 -7.77 20.93
C PRO A 36 12.35 -6.78 20.36
N GLU A 37 13.26 -7.24 19.49
CA GLU A 37 14.24 -6.38 18.86
C GLU A 37 13.60 -5.42 17.84
N LEU A 38 12.60 -5.89 17.09
CA LEU A 38 11.79 -5.04 16.20
C LEU A 38 10.97 -4.02 17.01
N GLN A 39 10.36 -4.45 18.11
CA GLN A 39 9.60 -3.54 18.98
C GLN A 39 10.49 -2.41 19.50
N ALA A 40 11.70 -2.74 19.97
CA ALA A 40 12.67 -1.76 20.47
C ALA A 40 13.12 -0.79 19.37
N ALA A 41 13.43 -1.28 18.17
CA ALA A 41 13.83 -0.44 17.05
C ALA A 41 12.71 0.54 16.63
N VAL A 42 11.46 0.07 16.58
CA VAL A 42 10.31 0.91 16.23
C VAL A 42 10.03 1.96 17.32
N LEU A 43 10.08 1.59 18.61
CA LEU A 43 9.85 2.52 19.73
C LEU A 43 10.91 3.61 19.81
N ALA A 44 12.17 3.28 19.50
CA ALA A 44 13.27 4.23 19.49
C ALA A 44 13.29 5.13 18.25
N GLY A 45 12.47 4.84 17.22
CA GLY A 45 12.57 5.48 15.92
C GLY A 45 13.91 5.21 15.22
N ASP A 46 14.58 4.12 15.57
CA ASP A 46 15.91 3.78 15.06
C ASP A 46 15.79 3.08 13.71
N GLN A 47 15.75 3.89 12.66
CA GLN A 47 15.68 3.40 11.28
C GLN A 47 16.84 2.46 10.94
N GLN A 48 18.07 2.78 11.36
CA GLN A 48 19.24 1.99 10.99
C GLN A 48 19.18 0.58 11.60
N ARG A 49 18.76 0.49 12.86
CA ARG A 49 18.56 -0.79 13.53
C ARG A 49 17.40 -1.56 12.91
N LEU A 50 16.28 -0.89 12.62
CA LEU A 50 15.13 -1.52 11.98
C LEU A 50 15.49 -2.13 10.62
N GLU A 51 16.24 -1.39 9.80
CA GLU A 51 16.73 -1.89 8.50
C GLU A 51 17.66 -3.10 8.63
N ALA A 52 18.54 -3.11 9.64
CA ALA A 52 19.45 -4.21 9.90
C ALA A 52 18.71 -5.49 10.30
N VAL A 53 17.75 -5.38 11.23
CA VAL A 53 16.94 -6.52 11.70
C VAL A 53 16.07 -7.09 10.57
N LEU A 54 15.55 -6.23 9.69
CA LEU A 54 14.73 -6.63 8.55
C LEU A 54 15.54 -7.11 7.34
N GLY A 55 16.87 -6.97 7.34
CA GLY A 55 17.70 -7.18 6.15
C GLY A 55 17.32 -6.26 4.99
N ALA A 56 16.69 -5.12 5.27
CA ALA A 56 16.08 -4.26 4.27
C ALA A 56 17.12 -3.55 3.39
N ARG A 57 18.33 -3.30 3.92
CA ARG A 57 19.40 -2.58 3.20
C ARG A 57 19.83 -3.23 1.90
N THR A 58 19.76 -4.55 1.83
CA THR A 58 20.19 -5.32 0.66
C THR A 58 19.05 -5.98 -0.09
N ASN A 59 17.82 -5.89 0.44
CA ASN A 59 16.66 -6.63 -0.06
C ASN A 59 15.47 -5.73 -0.43
N VAL A 60 15.61 -4.40 -0.31
CA VAL A 60 14.61 -3.44 -0.79
C VAL A 60 15.10 -2.81 -2.08
N ILE A 61 14.30 -2.91 -3.13
CA ILE A 61 14.55 -2.30 -4.44
C ILE A 61 13.35 -1.43 -4.85
N CYS A 62 13.63 -0.28 -5.45
CA CYS A 62 12.59 0.54 -6.09
C CYS A 62 12.42 0.06 -7.53
N GLY A 63 11.32 -0.63 -7.82
CA GLY A 63 10.94 -0.96 -9.19
C GLY A 63 10.27 0.23 -9.86
N LEU A 64 10.79 0.65 -11.01
CA LEU A 64 10.11 1.59 -11.90
C LEU A 64 9.52 0.80 -13.07
N SER A 65 8.20 0.79 -13.19
CA SER A 65 7.52 0.25 -14.36
C SER A 65 7.26 1.38 -15.36
N PRO A 66 7.60 1.22 -16.65
CA PRO A 66 7.21 2.19 -17.67
C PRO A 66 5.68 2.27 -17.78
N ALA A 67 5.16 3.41 -18.21
CA ALA A 67 3.75 3.53 -18.54
C ALA A 67 3.40 2.54 -19.67
N GLU A 68 2.22 1.93 -19.58
CA GLU A 68 1.70 1.13 -20.69
C GLU A 68 1.43 2.05 -21.90
N PRO A 69 1.71 1.60 -23.13
CA PRO A 69 1.46 2.40 -24.32
C PRO A 69 -0.04 2.70 -24.48
N ASP A 70 -0.36 3.95 -24.83
CA ASP A 70 -1.73 4.49 -25.06
C ASP A 70 -2.48 3.82 -26.22
N ASP A 71 -1.89 2.83 -26.92
CA ASP A 71 -2.49 2.16 -28.08
C ASP A 71 -3.54 1.10 -27.71
N ALA A 72 -4.06 1.10 -26.48
CA ALA A 72 -5.24 0.32 -26.14
C ALA A 72 -6.43 0.92 -26.92
N PRO A 73 -7.07 0.18 -27.84
CA PRO A 73 -8.25 0.68 -28.53
C PRO A 73 -9.29 1.04 -27.47
N GLU A 74 -9.77 2.28 -27.49
CA GLU A 74 -10.94 2.64 -26.69
C GLU A 74 -12.07 1.66 -27.02
N PRO A 75 -12.77 1.13 -26.00
CA PRO A 75 -13.93 0.29 -26.27
C PRO A 75 -14.87 1.09 -27.18
N ALA A 76 -15.21 0.52 -28.34
CA ALA A 76 -16.18 1.12 -29.23
C ALA A 76 -17.46 1.38 -28.41
N ASP A 77 -17.89 2.64 -28.40
CA ASP A 77 -19.12 3.04 -27.75
C ASP A 77 -20.27 2.45 -28.60
N ASP A 78 -20.73 1.25 -28.23
CA ASP A 78 -21.83 0.51 -28.90
C ASP A 78 -23.15 1.32 -28.96
N ASP A 79 -23.19 2.47 -28.29
CA ASP A 79 -24.32 3.41 -28.22
C ASP A 79 -24.60 4.15 -29.55
N GLU A 80 -23.63 4.28 -30.45
CA GLU A 80 -23.85 4.98 -31.73
C GLU A 80 -24.64 4.13 -32.75
N GLU A 81 -24.49 2.80 -32.70
CA GLU A 81 -25.19 1.87 -33.59
C GLU A 81 -26.68 1.71 -33.20
N ILE A 82 -26.98 1.71 -31.90
CA ILE A 82 -28.37 1.65 -31.37
C ILE A 82 -29.15 2.91 -31.78
N ARG A 83 -28.52 4.09 -31.76
CA ARG A 83 -29.17 5.37 -32.08
C ARG A 83 -29.50 5.48 -33.57
N ALA A 84 -28.63 4.98 -34.45
CA ALA A 84 -28.87 4.97 -35.89
C ALA A 84 -30.03 4.03 -36.30
N LEU A 85 -30.14 2.86 -35.67
CA LEU A 85 -31.23 1.90 -35.89
C LEU A 85 -32.59 2.40 -35.39
N GLN A 86 -32.61 3.23 -34.34
CA GLN A 86 -33.84 3.84 -33.82
C GLN A 86 -34.38 4.95 -34.73
N VAL A 87 -33.51 5.73 -35.37
CA VAL A 87 -33.92 6.80 -36.31
C VAL A 87 -34.47 6.21 -37.62
N ALA A 88 -33.90 5.10 -38.12
CA ALA A 88 -34.34 4.44 -39.35
C ALA A 88 -35.73 3.77 -39.24
N ARG A 89 -36.22 3.52 -38.02
CA ARG A 89 -37.55 2.91 -37.77
C ARG A 89 -38.68 3.93 -37.58
N ALA A 90 -38.36 5.22 -37.52
CA ALA A 90 -39.31 6.31 -37.25
C ALA A 90 -39.66 7.17 -38.48
N GLY A 91 -39.23 6.76 -39.68
CA GLY A 91 -39.63 7.34 -40.98
C GLY A 91 -40.48 6.37 -41.77
#